data_AF-A0A183VEG4-F1
#
_entry.id   AF-A0A183VEG4-F1
#
_cell.length_a   1.000
_cell.length_b   1.000
_cell.length_c   1.000
_cell.angle_alpha   90.00
_cell.angle_beta   90.00
_cell.angle_gamma   90.00
#
_symmetry.space_group_name_H-M   'P 1'
#
loop_
_entity.id
_entity.type
_entity.pdbx_description
1 polymer ?
#
loop_
_entity_poly.entity_id
_entity_poly.type
_entity_poly.pdbx_seq_one_letter_code
_entity_poly.pdbx_strand_id
1 'polypeptide(L)'
;MEMEANGGPKNYQLIVRDGRELLIKVKLPEVDPPVDKPERLRIRMNDDHVLVIQDRCRTVADFYLPIEVNYANADVELLVDQRTLTIVAPLML
;
A
#
# COMPACT_ATOMS: atom_id res chain seq x y z
N MET A 1 -23.76 10.94 -14.01
CA MET A 1 -24.17 10.13 -12.85
C MET A 1 -22.89 9.89 -12.06
N GLU A 2 -22.60 10.79 -11.13
CA GLU A 2 -21.46 10.62 -10.22
C GLU A 2 -21.81 9.46 -9.29
N MET A 3 -21.03 8.38 -9.37
CA MET A 3 -21.13 7.31 -8.37
C MET A 3 -20.52 7.87 -7.10
N GLU A 4 -21.35 8.15 -6.09
CA GLU A 4 -20.87 8.39 -4.74
C GLU A 4 -20.05 7.16 -4.32
N ALA A 5 -18.74 7.33 -4.21
CA ALA A 5 -17.85 6.29 -3.73
C ALA A 5 -18.26 5.98 -2.30
N ASN A 6 -18.88 4.81 -2.10
CA ASN A 6 -19.23 4.27 -0.79
C ASN A 6 -17.97 4.26 0.08
N GLY A 7 -17.85 5.25 0.97
CA GLY A 7 -16.68 5.54 1.79
C GLY A 7 -16.55 4.56 2.96
N GLY A 8 -16.47 3.27 2.66
CA GLY A 8 -15.98 2.30 3.64
C GLY A 8 -14.61 2.75 4.18
N PRO A 9 -14.21 2.31 5.39
CA PRO A 9 -12.94 2.71 5.96
C PRO A 9 -11.82 2.42 4.95
N LYS A 10 -11.14 3.47 4.49
CA LYS A 10 -10.01 3.34 3.58
C LYS A 10 -8.98 2.47 4.29
N ASN A 11 -8.66 1.34 3.69
CA ASN A 11 -7.69 0.39 4.22
C ASN A 11 -6.25 0.83 3.93
N TYR A 12 -6.04 2.06 3.47
CA TYR A 12 -4.73 2.64 3.30
C TYR A 12 -4.68 4.11 3.72
N GLN A 13 -3.49 4.54 4.13
CA GLN A 13 -3.14 5.92 4.45
C GLN A 13 -1.92 6.34 3.63
N LEU A 14 -1.95 7.55 3.09
CA LEU A 14 -0.89 8.15 2.30
C LEU A 14 -0.41 9.41 3.02
N ILE A 15 0.88 9.48 3.34
CA ILE A 15 1.47 10.57 4.13
C ILE A 15 2.73 11.03 3.41
N VAL A 16 2.76 12.29 2.99
CA VAL A 16 4.00 12.94 2.55
C VAL A 16 4.73 13.46 3.78
N ARG A 17 5.99 13.05 3.97
CA ARG A 17 6.83 13.51 5.07
C ARG A 17 7.91 14.45 4.54
N ASP A 18 7.98 15.62 5.15
CA ASP A 18 8.93 16.70 4.86
C ASP A 18 9.03 17.10 3.38
N GLY A 19 8.00 16.79 2.58
CA GLY A 19 7.99 16.98 1.14
C GLY A 19 9.02 16.13 0.38
N ARG A 20 9.58 15.08 0.97
CA ARG A 20 10.69 14.30 0.38
C ARG A 20 10.38 12.83 0.19
N GLU A 21 9.54 12.26 1.05
CA GLU A 21 9.19 10.85 1.01
C GLU A 21 7.69 10.66 1.15
N LEU A 22 7.19 9.61 0.50
CA LEU A 22 5.85 9.10 0.67
C LEU A 22 5.89 7.87 1.60
N LEU A 23 5.15 7.96 2.69
CA LEU A 23 4.78 6.81 3.50
C LEU A 23 3.37 6.35 3.11
N ILE A 24 3.28 5.09 2.71
CA ILE A 24 2.04 4.36 2.47
C ILE A 24 1.88 3.34 3.58
N LYS A 25 0.72 3.35 4.25
CA LYS A 25 0.32 2.28 5.18
C LYS A 25 -0.87 1.55 4.60
N VAL A 26 -0.79 0.25 4.42
CA VAL A 26 -1.90 -0.60 3.95
C VAL A 26 -2.31 -1.55 5.06
N LYS A 27 -3.55 -1.44 5.54
CA LYS A 27 -4.15 -2.34 6.51
C LYS A 27 -4.60 -3.62 5.81
N LEU A 28 -4.05 -4.75 6.25
CA LEU A 28 -4.39 -6.07 5.74
C LEU A 28 -5.69 -6.59 6.39
N PRO A 29 -6.53 -7.29 5.63
CA PRO A 29 -7.74 -7.90 6.17
C PRO A 29 -7.40 -8.96 7.22
N GLU A 30 -8.35 -9.22 8.12
CA GLU A 30 -8.20 -10.29 9.10
C GLU A 30 -8.43 -11.63 8.42
N VAL A 31 -7.48 -12.56 8.57
CA VAL A 31 -7.51 -13.90 7.97
C VAL A 31 -6.88 -14.90 8.93
N ASP A 32 -7.28 -16.17 8.80
CA ASP A 32 -6.71 -17.30 9.54
C ASP A 32 -6.09 -18.30 8.54
N PRO A 33 -4.77 -18.59 8.60
CA PRO A 33 -3.79 -18.01 9.51
C PRO A 33 -3.51 -16.53 9.20
N PRO A 34 -3.03 -15.72 10.17
CA PRO A 34 -2.63 -14.34 9.94
C PRO A 34 -1.54 -14.20 8.87
N VAL A 35 -1.49 -13.04 8.20
CA VAL A 35 -0.40 -12.73 7.26
C VAL A 35 0.85 -12.38 8.07
N ASP A 36 1.66 -13.39 8.34
CA ASP A 36 2.91 -13.32 9.12
C ASP A 36 4.16 -13.33 8.23
N LYS A 37 3.97 -13.60 6.93
CA LYS A 37 5.04 -13.88 5.97
C LYS A 37 4.90 -13.03 4.70
N PRO A 38 5.97 -12.36 4.24
CA PRO A 38 5.93 -11.52 3.03
C PRO A 38 5.52 -12.28 1.76
N GLU A 39 5.78 -13.58 1.65
CA GLU A 39 5.48 -14.38 0.44
C GLU A 39 3.97 -14.52 0.18
N ARG A 40 3.14 -14.25 1.19
CA ARG A 40 1.69 -14.16 1.07
C ARG A 40 1.24 -12.85 0.42
N LEU A 41 2.13 -11.89 0.26
CA LEU A 41 1.88 -10.61 -0.37
C LEU A 41 2.65 -10.52 -1.69
N ARG A 42 1.96 -10.06 -2.72
CA ARG A 42 2.57 -9.63 -3.97
C ARG A 42 2.35 -8.14 -4.10
N ILE A 43 3.45 -7.41 -4.05
CA ILE A 43 3.45 -5.95 -4.15
C ILE A 43 4.00 -5.61 -5.53
N ARG A 44 3.27 -4.79 -6.28
CA ARG A 44 3.71 -4.21 -7.53
C ARG A 44 3.62 -2.70 -7.39
N MET A 45 4.71 -2.04 -7.73
CA MET A 45 4.82 -0.59 -7.71
C MET A 45 5.53 -0.19 -9.00
N ASN A 46 4.90 0.65 -9.80
CA ASN A 46 5.51 1.23 -11.00
C ASN A 46 4.98 2.65 -11.17
N ASP A 47 5.81 3.56 -11.67
CA ASP A 47 5.48 4.96 -11.94
C ASP A 47 4.60 5.62 -10.86
N ASP A 48 3.28 5.61 -11.04
CA ASP A 48 2.26 6.15 -10.14
C ASP A 48 1.34 5.09 -9.49
N HIS A 49 1.46 3.82 -9.85
CA HIS A 49 0.56 2.73 -9.45
C HIS A 49 1.11 1.89 -8.31
N VAL A 50 0.26 1.63 -7.31
CA VAL A 50 0.54 0.67 -6.23
C VAL A 50 -0.56 -0.38 -6.19
N LEU A 51 -0.14 -1.64 -6.30
CA LEU A 51 -0.99 -2.82 -6.22
C LEU A 51 -0.46 -3.82 -5.19
N VAL A 52 -1.30 -4.18 -4.23
CA VAL A 52 -1.02 -5.18 -3.20
C VAL A 52 -2.03 -6.30 -3.31
N ILE A 53 -1.55 -7.51 -3.61
CA ILE A 53 -2.37 -8.72 -3.70
C ILE A 53 -1.97 -9.66 -2.57
N GLN A 54 -2.94 -10.12 -1.79
CA GLN A 54 -2.77 -11.14 -0.77
C GLN A 54 -3.15 -12.52 -1.32
N ASP A 55 -2.37 -13.54 -0.97
CA ASP A 55 -2.59 -14.97 -1.25
C ASP A 55 -2.90 -15.26 -2.74
N ARG A 56 -2.36 -14.41 -3.62
CA ARG A 56 -2.53 -14.46 -5.09
C ARG A 56 -3.95 -14.24 -5.60
N CYS A 57 -4.93 -13.99 -4.75
CA CYS A 57 -6.35 -13.93 -5.13
C CYS A 57 -7.09 -12.67 -4.67
N ARG A 58 -6.62 -12.00 -3.61
CA ARG A 58 -7.33 -10.86 -3.01
C ARG A 58 -6.54 -9.58 -3.24
N THR A 59 -7.07 -8.67 -4.04
CA THR A 59 -6.57 -7.29 -4.09
C THR A 59 -6.88 -6.60 -2.75
N VAL A 60 -5.82 -6.17 -2.06
CA VAL A 60 -5.92 -5.43 -0.80
C VAL A 60 -5.84 -3.94 -1.09
N ALA A 61 -4.89 -3.49 -1.89
CA ALA A 61 -4.79 -2.09 -2.31
C ALA A 61 -4.53 -2.02 -3.81
N ASP A 62 -5.19 -1.08 -4.48
CA ASP A 62 -5.04 -0.79 -5.90
C ASP A 62 -5.37 0.69 -6.09
N PHE A 63 -4.35 1.52 -6.29
CA PHE A 63 -4.52 2.96 -6.45
C PHE A 63 -3.39 3.60 -7.26
N TYR A 64 -3.71 4.75 -7.83
CA TYR A 64 -2.78 5.61 -8.57
C TYR A 64 -2.51 6.89 -7.78
N LEU A 65 -1.30 7.42 -7.90
CA LEU A 65 -0.85 8.64 -7.24
C LEU A 65 -0.58 9.74 -8.24
N PRO A 66 -1.11 10.96 -8.06
CA PRO A 66 -0.86 12.07 -8.99
C PRO A 66 0.53 12.73 -8.75
N ILE A 67 1.54 11.95 -8.34
CA ILE A 67 2.90 12.39 -8.05
C ILE A 67 3.88 11.28 -8.46
N GLU A 68 5.06 11.66 -8.95
CA GLU A 68 6.10 10.70 -9.29
C GLU A 68 6.81 10.20 -8.01
N VAL A 69 6.93 8.88 -7.89
CA VAL A 69 7.52 8.22 -6.72
C VAL A 69 8.65 7.30 -7.16
N ASN A 70 9.79 7.39 -6.46
CA ASN A 70 10.96 6.56 -6.72
C ASN A 70 10.82 5.17 -6.07
N TYR A 71 9.94 4.34 -6.63
CA TYR A 71 9.71 2.98 -6.11
C TYR A 71 10.92 2.05 -6.22
N ALA A 72 11.90 2.36 -7.08
CA ALA A 72 13.15 1.62 -7.15
C ALA A 72 13.99 1.72 -5.86
N ASN A 73 13.74 2.76 -5.05
CA ASN A 73 14.37 2.98 -3.74
C ASN A 73 13.35 2.89 -2.60
N ALA A 74 12.25 2.16 -2.80
CA ALA A 74 11.26 1.94 -1.76
C ALA A 74 11.75 0.91 -0.73
N ASP A 75 11.50 1.21 0.54
CA ASP A 75 11.59 0.26 1.65
C ASP A 75 10.19 -0.28 1.99
N VAL A 76 10.11 -1.58 2.28
CA VAL A 76 8.84 -2.29 2.48
C VAL A 76 8.94 -3.17 3.72
N GLU A 77 8.03 -2.94 4.67
CA GLU A 77 8.01 -3.66 5.94
C GLU A 77 6.60 -4.18 6.25
N LEU A 78 6.53 -5.41 6.77
CA LEU A 78 5.28 -6.02 7.25
C LEU A 78 5.25 -6.00 8.78
N LEU A 79 4.37 -5.17 9.34
CA LEU A 79 4.09 -5.09 10.77
C LEU A 79 2.97 -6.07 11.13
N VAL A 80 3.34 -7.32 11.44
CA VAL A 80 2.41 -8.45 11.68
C VAL A 80 1.39 -8.13 12.78
N ASP A 81 1.85 -7.66 13.93
CA ASP A 81 0.99 -7.33 15.08
C ASP A 81 -0.02 -6.23 14.76
N GLN A 82 0.34 -5.34 13.83
CA GLN A 82 -0.51 -4.24 13.39
C GLN A 82 -1.31 -4.60 12.14
N ARG A 83 -1.14 -5.80 11.56
CA ARG A 83 -1.68 -6.18 10.24
C ARG A 83 -1.48 -5.10 9.20
N THR A 84 -0.30 -4.50 9.17
CA THR A 84 -0.03 -3.33 8.34
C THR A 84 1.20 -3.56 7.49
N LEU A 85 1.08 -3.35 6.19
CA LEU A 85 2.20 -3.22 5.27
C LEU A 85 2.57 -1.74 5.17
N THR A 86 3.81 -1.41 5.46
CA THR A 86 4.38 -0.08 5.31
C THR A 86 5.27 -0.05 4.07
N ILE A 87 5.10 0.97 3.24
CA ILE A 87 5.96 1.26 2.09
C ILE A 87 6.45 2.69 2.26
N VAL A 88 7.76 2.90 2.26
CA VAL A 88 8.38 4.23 2.30
C VAL A 88 9.18 4.41 1.04
N ALA A 89 8.89 5.44 0.25
CA ALA A 89 9.59 5.69 -1.00
C ALA A 89 9.91 7.19 -1.17
N PRO A 90 11.08 7.57 -1.71
CA PRO A 90 11.36 8.95 -2.05
C PRO A 90 10.41 9.47 -3.11
N LEU A 91 10.05 10.75 -3.03
CA LEU A 91 9.37 11.45 -4.13
C LEU A 91 10.40 11.87 -5.18
N MET A 92 10.00 11.83 -6.45
CA MET A 92 10.76 12.42 -7.55
C MET A 92 10.23 13.85 -7.72
N LEU A 93 10.89 14.81 -7.08
CA LEU A 93 10.55 16.24 -7.13
C LEU A 93 11.71 17.05 -7.70
#